data_AF-A0A527ZIH8-F1
#
_entry.id   AF-A0A527ZIH8-F1
#
_cell.length_a   1.000
_cell.length_b   1.000
_cell.length_c   1.000
_cell.angle_alpha   90.00
_cell.angle_beta   90.00
_cell.angle_gamma   90.00
#
_symmetry.space_group_name_H-M   'P 1'
#
loop_
_entity.id
_entity.type
_entity.pdbx_description
1 polymer ?
#
loop_
_entity_poly.entity_id
_entity_poly.type
_entity_poly.pdbx_seq_one_letter_code
_entity_poly.pdbx_strand_id
1 'polypeptide(L)'
;LILVMGVLSSTRVYRLSRAVAADINAMDFVEAAKLRGESLGWIIFCEILPNALSPLVAELGLRFIFSVLFLSALSFLGLGVQPPEADWGGMVKENKDGIVFGIPAALIPAAAIAMLSISVNLVADWVLTRTSSLKGGRE
;
A
#
# COMPACT_ATOMS: atom_id res chain seq x y z
N LEU A 1 12.98 -3.76 12.57
CA LEU A 1 11.60 -3.98 12.06
C LEU A 1 11.43 -3.54 10.60
N ILE A 2 11.84 -2.32 10.24
CA ILE A 2 11.69 -1.77 8.87
C ILE A 2 12.32 -2.67 7.79
N LEU A 3 13.57 -3.12 7.97
CA LEU A 3 14.24 -4.00 6.99
C LEU A 3 13.52 -5.34 6.80
N VAL A 4 13.05 -5.95 7.90
CA VAL A 4 12.30 -7.21 7.85
C VAL A 4 11.00 -7.02 7.06
N MET A 5 10.25 -5.96 7.34
CA MET A 5 9.03 -5.62 6.60
C MET A 5 9.31 -5.34 5.12
N GLY A 6 10.39 -4.63 4.81
CA GLY A 6 10.82 -4.34 3.44
C GLY A 6 11.14 -5.63 2.67
N VAL A 7 11.89 -6.55 3.26
CA VAL A 7 12.23 -7.84 2.63
C VAL A 7 11.00 -8.70 2.41
N LEU A 8 10.12 -8.82 3.42
CA LEU A 8 8.88 -9.59 3.31
C LEU A 8 7.95 -9.03 2.23
N SER A 9 7.86 -7.70 2.14
CA SER A 9 6.97 -7.03 1.17
C SER A 9 7.54 -7.04 -0.25
N SER A 10 8.86 -6.94 -0.41
CA SER A 10 9.55 -6.78 -1.69
C SER A 10 9.16 -7.86 -2.70
N THR A 11 9.17 -9.14 -2.29
CA THR A 11 8.85 -10.29 -3.16
C THR A 11 7.48 -10.13 -3.82
N ARG A 12 6.48 -9.76 -3.04
CA ARG A 12 5.12 -9.58 -3.53
C ARG A 12 5.03 -8.31 -4.39
N VAL A 13 5.75 -7.22 -4.08
CA VAL A 13 5.71 -5.98 -4.92
C VAL A 13 6.26 -6.32 -6.29
N TYR A 14 7.44 -6.94 -6.33
CA TYR A 14 8.10 -7.36 -7.56
C TYR A 14 7.20 -8.24 -8.43
N ARG A 15 6.53 -9.24 -7.82
CA ARG A 15 5.63 -10.13 -8.56
C ARG A 15 4.47 -9.36 -9.22
N LEU A 16 3.87 -8.42 -8.51
CA LEU A 16 2.78 -7.60 -9.07
C LEU A 16 3.31 -6.66 -10.16
N SER A 17 4.39 -5.93 -9.90
CA SER A 17 4.95 -5.00 -10.87
C SER A 17 5.31 -5.69 -12.18
N ARG A 18 5.87 -6.90 -12.09
CA ARG A 18 6.17 -7.72 -13.26
C ARG A 18 4.91 -8.15 -14.01
N ALA A 19 3.85 -8.56 -13.31
CA ALA A 19 2.59 -8.95 -13.95
C ALA A 19 1.96 -7.76 -14.68
N VAL A 20 1.81 -6.62 -14.00
CA VAL A 20 1.25 -5.38 -14.59
C VAL A 20 2.08 -4.92 -15.79
N ALA A 21 3.41 -4.94 -15.67
CA ALA A 21 4.29 -4.55 -16.77
C ALA A 21 4.17 -5.49 -17.98
N ALA A 22 4.03 -6.81 -17.73
CA ALA A 22 3.83 -7.78 -18.80
C ALA A 22 2.49 -7.56 -19.53
N ASP A 23 1.42 -7.30 -18.78
CA ASP A 23 0.09 -7.03 -19.34
C ASP A 23 0.09 -5.75 -20.20
N ILE A 24 0.72 -4.67 -19.72
CA ILE A 24 0.81 -3.41 -20.49
C ILE A 24 1.69 -3.59 -21.73
N ASN A 25 2.80 -4.32 -21.61
CA ASN A 25 3.73 -4.56 -22.71
C ASN A 25 3.13 -5.36 -23.87
N ALA A 26 2.03 -6.08 -23.62
CA ALA A 26 1.25 -6.83 -24.62
C ALA A 26 0.10 -6.02 -25.26
N MET A 27 -0.05 -4.73 -24.94
CA MET A 27 -1.10 -3.87 -25.52
C MET A 27 -0.67 -3.28 -26.88
N ASP A 28 -1.64 -3.09 -27.78
CA ASP A 28 -1.43 -2.63 -29.16
C ASP A 28 -0.66 -1.31 -29.27
N PHE A 29 -0.86 -0.37 -28.35
CA PHE A 29 -0.14 0.92 -28.38
C PHE A 29 1.35 0.75 -28.10
N VAL A 30 1.73 -0.20 -27.24
CA VAL A 30 3.13 -0.53 -26.98
C VAL A 30 3.74 -1.27 -28.17
N GLU A 31 2.99 -2.16 -28.80
CA GLU A 31 3.45 -2.83 -30.03
C GLU A 31 3.65 -1.83 -31.18
N ALA A 32 2.73 -0.88 -31.36
CA ALA A 32 2.86 0.21 -32.32
C ALA A 32 4.08 1.10 -32.04
N ALA A 33 4.39 1.39 -30.76
CA ALA A 33 5.60 2.13 -30.38
C ALA A 33 6.88 1.36 -30.73
N LYS A 34 6.91 0.04 -30.48
CA LYS A 34 8.03 -0.84 -30.88
C LYS A 34 8.23 -0.85 -32.39
N LEU A 35 7.15 -0.97 -33.17
CA LEU A 35 7.19 -0.96 -34.64
C LEU A 35 7.69 0.38 -35.20
N ARG A 36 7.47 1.48 -34.48
CA ARG A 36 7.97 2.81 -34.82
C ARG A 36 9.48 2.97 -34.58
N GLY A 37 10.11 2.01 -33.91
CA GLY A 37 11.54 2.05 -33.57
C GLY A 37 11.86 2.84 -32.30
N GLU A 38 10.87 3.08 -31.43
CA GLU A 38 11.12 3.78 -30.17
C GLU A 38 12.09 3.00 -29.27
N SER A 39 12.95 3.74 -28.55
CA SER A 39 13.92 3.12 -27.65
C SER A 39 13.23 2.43 -26.47
N LEU A 40 13.84 1.35 -25.97
CA LEU A 40 13.29 0.57 -24.85
C LEU A 40 13.08 1.43 -23.59
N GLY A 41 13.99 2.38 -23.33
CA GLY A 41 13.85 3.34 -22.23
C GLY A 41 12.64 4.25 -22.40
N TRP A 42 12.40 4.76 -23.61
CA TRP A 42 11.22 5.58 -23.91
C TRP A 42 9.92 4.78 -23.69
N ILE A 43 9.84 3.55 -24.17
CA ILE A 43 8.68 2.67 -23.96
C ILE A 43 8.46 2.43 -22.46
N ILE A 44 9.52 2.17 -21.69
CA ILE A 44 9.38 1.98 -20.24
C ILE A 44 8.83 3.23 -19.56
N PHE A 45 9.42 4.41 -19.79
CA PHE A 45 9.10 5.60 -19.00
C PHE A 45 7.89 6.39 -19.52
N CYS A 46 7.58 6.33 -20.81
CA CYS A 46 6.45 7.04 -21.41
C CYS A 46 5.21 6.16 -21.57
N GLU A 47 5.36 4.87 -21.85
CA GLU A 47 4.22 3.98 -22.12
C GLU A 47 3.91 3.07 -20.93
N ILE A 48 4.88 2.29 -20.46
CA ILE A 48 4.62 1.26 -19.44
C ILE A 48 4.44 1.88 -18.05
N LEU A 49 5.39 2.71 -17.60
CA LEU A 49 5.42 3.24 -16.24
C LEU A 49 4.17 4.08 -15.92
N PRO A 50 3.74 5.06 -16.72
CA PRO A 50 2.58 5.88 -16.39
C PRO A 50 1.29 5.06 -16.29
N ASN A 51 1.13 4.05 -17.16
CA ASN A 51 0.00 3.13 -17.14
C ASN A 51 0.08 2.12 -15.98
N ALA A 52 1.29 1.75 -15.55
CA ALA A 52 1.50 0.87 -14.41
C ALA A 52 1.38 1.59 -13.06
N LEU A 53 1.59 2.91 -13.00
CA LEU A 53 1.56 3.69 -11.74
C LEU A 53 0.22 3.53 -11.01
N SER A 54 -0.89 3.52 -11.73
CA SER A 54 -2.22 3.41 -11.14
C SER A 54 -2.44 2.13 -10.31
N PRO A 55 -2.30 0.93 -10.87
CA PRO A 55 -2.40 -0.30 -10.07
C PRO A 55 -1.28 -0.42 -9.04
N LEU A 56 -0.08 0.11 -9.30
CA LEU A 56 1.03 0.07 -8.33
C LEU A 56 0.78 0.94 -7.10
N VAL A 57 0.22 2.14 -7.28
CA VAL A 57 -0.14 3.04 -6.16
C VAL A 57 -1.25 2.45 -5.32
N ALA A 58 -2.28 1.86 -5.95
CA ALA A 58 -3.35 1.17 -5.24
C ALA A 58 -2.80 0.02 -4.38
N GLU A 59 -1.91 -0.82 -4.95
CA GLU A 59 -1.25 -1.89 -4.20
C GLU A 59 -0.39 -1.37 -3.05
N LEU A 60 0.36 -0.28 -3.27
CA LEU A 60 1.19 0.34 -2.23
C LEU A 60 0.34 0.80 -1.05
N GLY A 61 -0.83 1.40 -1.30
CA GLY A 61 -1.77 1.79 -0.25
C GLY A 61 -2.24 0.60 0.58
N LEU A 62 -2.67 -0.49 -0.09
CA LEU A 62 -3.10 -1.72 0.58
C LEU A 62 -1.98 -2.29 1.47
N ARG A 63 -0.74 -2.33 0.97
CA ARG A 63 0.43 -2.84 1.70
C ARG A 63 0.83 -1.98 2.87
N PHE A 64 0.71 -0.67 2.73
CA PHE A 64 0.98 0.26 3.80
C PHE A 64 0.07 -0.04 5.00
N ILE A 65 -1.23 -0.24 4.77
CA ILE A 65 -2.19 -0.60 5.82
C ILE A 65 -1.82 -1.93 6.49
N PHE A 66 -1.54 -2.97 5.69
CA PHE A 66 -1.08 -4.25 6.23
C PHE A 66 0.16 -4.10 7.10
N SER A 67 1.10 -3.25 6.69
CA SER A 67 2.33 -3.02 7.43
C SER A 67 2.07 -2.32 8.77
N VAL A 68 1.24 -1.28 8.77
CA VAL A 68 0.83 -0.56 9.99
C VAL A 68 0.14 -1.53 10.95
N LEU A 69 -0.86 -2.28 10.50
CA LEU A 69 -1.58 -3.24 11.34
C LEU A 69 -0.66 -4.32 11.91
N PHE A 70 0.26 -4.85 11.09
CA PHE A 70 1.22 -5.85 11.54
C PHE A 70 2.19 -5.30 12.60
N LEU A 71 2.71 -4.09 12.40
CA LEU A 71 3.56 -3.39 13.38
C LEU A 71 2.80 -3.11 14.68
N SER A 72 1.57 -2.60 14.59
CA SER A 72 0.72 -2.36 15.76
C SER A 72 0.42 -3.65 16.53
N ALA A 73 0.16 -4.76 15.82
CA ALA A 73 -0.06 -6.07 16.44
C ALA A 73 1.21 -6.59 17.15
N LEU A 74 2.38 -6.47 16.52
CA LEU A 74 3.66 -6.84 17.15
C LEU A 74 3.94 -6.00 18.40
N SER A 75 3.66 -4.69 18.34
CA SER A 75 3.83 -3.80 19.47
C SER A 75 2.86 -4.10 20.61
N PHE A 76 1.61 -4.43 20.27
CA PHE A 76 0.64 -4.90 21.24
C PHE A 76 1.08 -6.20 21.94
N LEU A 77 1.74 -7.11 21.22
CA LEU A 77 2.36 -8.32 21.77
C LEU A 77 3.65 -8.06 22.56
N GLY A 78 4.18 -6.83 22.57
CA GLY A 78 5.42 -6.45 23.26
C GLY A 78 6.70 -6.71 22.47
N LEU A 79 6.60 -7.01 21.17
CA LEU A 79 7.73 -7.18 20.24
C LEU A 79 8.01 -5.92 19.41
N GLY A 80 7.28 -4.84 19.68
CA GLY A 80 7.40 -3.56 18.98
C GLY A 80 8.41 -2.61 19.59
N VAL A 81 8.22 -1.33 19.27
CA VAL A 81 9.04 -0.22 19.76
C VAL A 81 8.85 -0.07 21.26
N GLN A 82 9.95 0.02 22.03
CA GLN A 82 9.87 0.20 23.47
C GLN A 82 9.73 1.69 23.84
N PRO A 83 9.05 2.02 24.95
CA PRO A 83 9.03 3.38 25.49
C PRO A 83 10.46 3.93 25.66
N PRO A 84 10.73 5.23 25.41
CA PRO A 84 9.81 6.37 25.32
C PRO A 84 9.33 6.73 23.90
N GLU A 85 9.68 5.94 22.88
CA GLU A 85 9.29 6.23 21.51
C GLU A 85 7.78 6.02 21.32
N ALA A 86 7.12 6.98 20.66
CA ALA A 86 5.67 6.95 20.46
C ALA A 86 5.27 5.89 19.41
N ASP A 87 4.60 4.83 19.85
CA ASP A 87 4.04 3.79 19.00
C ASP A 87 2.57 3.51 19.34
N TRP A 88 1.68 3.67 18.36
CA TRP A 88 0.23 3.55 18.59
C TRP A 88 -0.19 2.14 19.05
N GLY A 89 0.48 1.07 18.60
CA GLY A 89 0.17 -0.30 19.05
C GLY A 89 0.57 -0.55 20.50
N GLY A 90 1.71 0.01 20.91
CA GLY A 90 2.20 -0.01 22.29
C GLY A 90 1.30 0.80 23.22
N MET A 91 0.85 1.98 22.77
CA MET A 91 -0.10 2.81 23.53
C MET A 91 -1.43 2.09 23.80
N VAL A 92 -1.94 1.28 22.85
CA VAL A 92 -3.13 0.43 23.09
C VAL A 92 -2.86 -0.58 24.19
N LYS A 93 -1.70 -1.24 24.17
CA LYS A 93 -1.30 -2.25 25.17
C LYS A 93 -1.16 -1.66 26.56
N GLU A 94 -0.51 -0.52 26.69
CA GLU A 94 -0.27 0.16 27.97
C GLU A 94 -1.57 0.61 28.64
N ASN A 95 -2.54 1.06 27.85
CA ASN A 95 -3.80 1.60 28.36
C ASN A 95 -4.92 0.55 28.43
N LYS A 96 -4.67 -0.71 28.04
CA LYS A 96 -5.70 -1.75 27.93
C LYS A 96 -6.40 -2.03 29.27
N ASP A 97 -5.64 -2.00 30.37
CA ASP A 97 -6.17 -2.31 31.70
C ASP A 97 -7.06 -1.16 32.23
N GLY A 98 -6.84 0.06 31.74
CA GLY A 98 -7.68 1.23 32.02
C GLY A 98 -9.13 1.06 31.54
N ILE A 99 -9.37 0.24 30.53
CA ILE A 99 -10.73 -0.06 30.02
C ILE A 99 -11.60 -0.67 31.12
N VAL A 100 -11.03 -1.55 31.95
CA VAL A 100 -11.73 -2.20 33.07
C VAL A 100 -12.16 -1.17 34.13
N PHE A 101 -11.42 -0.08 34.25
CA PHE A 101 -11.72 1.03 35.16
C PHE A 101 -12.54 2.15 34.50
N GLY A 102 -13.07 1.93 33.29
CA GLY A 102 -13.86 2.92 32.56
C GLY A 102 -13.05 4.05 31.91
N ILE A 103 -11.73 3.90 31.83
CA ILE A 103 -10.83 4.88 31.19
C ILE A 103 -10.63 4.47 29.72
N PRO A 104 -11.17 5.22 28.73
CA PRO A 104 -11.11 4.84 27.32
C PRO A 104 -9.77 5.17 26.65
N ALA A 105 -8.67 5.31 27.39
CA ALA A 105 -7.38 5.79 26.87
C ALA A 105 -6.80 4.89 25.76
N ALA A 106 -7.03 3.58 25.82
CA ALA A 106 -6.63 2.64 24.76
C ALA A 106 -7.44 2.76 23.46
N LEU A 107 -8.66 3.33 23.52
CA LEU A 107 -9.52 3.46 22.34
C LEU A 107 -9.04 4.56 21.40
N ILE A 108 -8.37 5.58 21.92
CA ILE A 108 -7.86 6.70 21.12
C ILE A 108 -6.81 6.23 20.08
N PRO A 109 -5.70 5.56 20.47
CA PRO A 109 -4.72 5.08 19.50
C PRO A 109 -5.30 3.98 18.60
N ALA A 110 -6.22 3.15 19.10
CA ALA A 110 -6.92 2.16 18.28
C ALA A 110 -7.78 2.82 17.18
N ALA A 111 -8.52 3.88 17.52
CA ALA A 111 -9.32 4.65 16.58
C ALA A 111 -8.44 5.39 15.57
N ALA A 112 -7.27 5.91 15.98
CA ALA A 112 -6.31 6.52 15.07
C ALA A 112 -5.79 5.53 14.02
N ILE A 113 -5.41 4.31 14.42
CA ILE A 113 -5.00 3.24 13.51
C ILE A 113 -6.14 2.90 12.54
N ALA A 114 -7.37 2.77 13.05
CA ALA A 114 -8.54 2.45 12.22
C ALA A 114 -8.85 3.57 11.20
N MET A 115 -8.85 4.83 11.64
CA MET A 115 -9.11 5.99 10.78
C MET A 115 -8.05 6.11 9.69
N LEU A 116 -6.76 5.95 10.03
CA LEU A 116 -5.68 5.95 9.06
C LEU A 116 -5.84 4.81 8.05
N SER A 117 -6.19 3.62 8.51
CA SER A 117 -6.42 2.46 7.64
C SER A 117 -7.55 2.70 6.65
N ILE A 118 -8.69 3.23 7.13
CA ILE A 118 -9.84 3.57 6.27
C ILE A 118 -9.46 4.65 5.26
N SER A 119 -8.75 5.70 5.70
CA SER A 119 -8.39 6.83 4.85
C SER A 119 -7.48 6.40 3.70
N VAL A 120 -6.48 5.57 3.98
CA VAL A 120 -5.58 5.05 2.93
C VAL A 120 -6.32 4.11 1.99
N ASN A 121 -7.25 3.29 2.51
CA ASN A 121 -8.03 2.37 1.68
C ASN A 121 -8.93 3.13 0.70
N LEU A 122 -9.62 4.17 1.18
CA LEU A 122 -10.42 5.05 0.33
C LEU A 122 -9.60 5.75 -0.75
N VAL A 123 -8.38 6.19 -0.43
CA VAL A 123 -7.47 6.79 -1.43
C VAL A 123 -7.04 5.76 -2.47
N ALA A 124 -6.70 4.54 -2.06
CA ALA A 124 -6.33 3.46 -2.97
C ALA A 124 -7.49 3.09 -3.91
N ASP A 125 -8.70 2.95 -3.36
CA ASP A 125 -9.92 2.68 -4.12
C ASP A 125 -10.25 3.81 -5.10
N TRP A 126 -10.07 5.07 -4.69
CA TRP A 126 -10.26 6.23 -5.56
C TRP A 126 -9.26 6.26 -6.73
N VAL A 127 -7.99 5.93 -6.48
CA VAL A 127 -6.97 5.82 -7.54
C VAL A 127 -7.33 4.71 -8.53
N LEU A 128 -7.82 3.57 -8.03
CA LEU A 128 -8.23 2.44 -8.85
C LEU A 128 -9.46 2.76 -9.69
N THR A 129 -10.50 3.36 -9.09
CA THR A 129 -11.73 3.73 -9.82
C THR A 129 -11.49 4.83 -10.85
N ARG A 130 -10.61 5.80 -10.58
CA ARG A 130 -10.25 6.83 -11.57
C ARG A 130 -9.59 6.24 -12.81
N THR A 131 -8.95 5.09 -12.69
CA THR A 131 -8.17 4.49 -13.78
C THR A 131 -8.96 3.41 -14.53
N SER A 132 -9.87 2.69 -13.85
CA SER A 132 -10.87 1.86 -14.52
C SER A 132 -11.88 2.69 -15.33
N SER A 133 -12.31 3.85 -14.81
CA SER A 133 -13.23 4.77 -15.50
C SER A 133 -12.67 5.32 -16.81
N LEU A 134 -11.35 5.41 -16.98
CA LEU A 134 -10.72 5.87 -18.23
C LEU A 134 -10.66 4.77 -19.30
N LYS A 135 -10.76 3.50 -18.90
CA LYS A 135 -10.66 2.34 -19.79
C LYS A 135 -12.02 1.82 -20.27
N GLY A 136 -13.10 2.09 -19.52
CA GLY A 136 -14.47 1.65 -19.81
C GLY A 136 -15.27 2.46 -20.84
N GLY A 137 -14.62 3.31 -21.64
CA GLY A 137 -15.28 4.14 -22.67
C GLY A 137 -15.13 3.62 -24.11
N ARG A 138 -14.66 2.39 -24.31
CA ARG A 138 -14.47 1.76 -25.63
C ARG A 138 -15.05 0.35 -25.63
N GLU A 139 -16.36 0.26 -25.46
CA GLU A 139 -17.15 -0.84 -26.00
C GLU A 139 -17.96 -0.32 -27.18
#